data_AF-A0A7D5JDR3-F1
#
_entry.id   AF-A0A7D5JDR3-F1
#
_cell.length_a   1.000
_cell.length_b   1.000
_cell.length_c   1.000
_cell.angle_alpha   90.00
_cell.angle_beta   90.00
_cell.angle_gamma   90.00
#
_symmetry.space_group_name_H-M   'P 1'
#
loop_
_entity.id
_entity.type
_entity.pdbx_description
1 polymer ?
#
loop_
_entity_poly.entity_id
_entity_poly.type
_entity_poly.pdbx_seq_one_letter_code
_entity_poly.pdbx_strand_id
1 'polypeptide(L)'
;MSPDSGGLRPGLATVFSVVSFGALAICGLGVLSLVTGADVVAVRGLGALPGATAFAAAVAALALVLATALRRPHPSYTLAAFAAVAVVLAYLLGLALGAVIVGVDVARGVAAAGDFALSWFAVVLAACGAIAGWTGVALVRTRAQPPQWRWERDEDR
;
A
#
# COMPACT_ATOMS: atom_id res chain seq x y z
N MET A 1 -17.63 23.15 -24.88
CA MET A 1 -17.02 22.78 -23.58
C MET A 1 -16.44 21.39 -23.74
N SER A 2 -15.15 21.28 -24.02
CA SER A 2 -14.47 19.99 -24.07
C SER A 2 -14.42 19.42 -22.64
N PRO A 3 -14.72 18.13 -22.43
CA PRO A 3 -14.66 17.55 -21.09
C PRO A 3 -13.21 17.64 -20.59
N ASP A 4 -13.04 18.12 -19.35
CA ASP A 4 -11.75 18.19 -18.65
C ASP A 4 -11.16 16.77 -18.45
N SER A 5 -10.57 16.18 -19.49
CA SER A 5 -9.91 14.88 -19.45
C SER A 5 -8.44 15.03 -19.05
N GLY A 6 -8.23 15.49 -17.81
CA GLY A 6 -6.90 15.76 -17.28
C GLY A 6 -6.33 14.69 -16.34
N GLY A 7 -7.02 13.60 -16.02
CA GLY A 7 -6.48 12.65 -15.05
C GLY A 7 -7.30 11.39 -14.91
N LEU A 8 -6.69 10.35 -14.36
CA LEU A 8 -7.36 9.07 -14.15
C LEU A 8 -8.46 9.23 -13.09
N ARG A 9 -9.64 8.64 -13.31
CA ARG A 9 -10.75 8.66 -12.34
C ARG A 9 -10.25 8.20 -10.95
N PRO A 10 -10.57 8.91 -9.85
CA PRO A 10 -10.05 8.60 -8.52
C PRO A 10 -10.25 7.14 -8.07
N GLY A 11 -11.37 6.53 -8.46
CA GLY A 11 -11.64 5.13 -8.16
C GLY A 11 -10.66 4.16 -8.82
N LEU A 12 -10.37 4.34 -10.11
CA LEU A 12 -9.40 3.51 -10.83
C LEU A 12 -7.97 3.76 -10.33
N ALA A 13 -7.60 5.01 -10.05
CA ALA A 13 -6.30 5.35 -9.46
C ALA A 13 -6.09 4.65 -8.10
N THR A 14 -7.15 4.55 -7.29
CA THR A 14 -7.14 3.79 -6.04
C THR A 14 -6.87 2.31 -6.29
N VAL A 15 -7.61 1.68 -7.21
CA VAL A 15 -7.44 0.25 -7.54
C VAL A 15 -6.02 -0.04 -8.01
N PHE A 16 -5.51 0.73 -8.98
CA PHE A 16 -4.13 0.56 -9.47
C PHE A 16 -3.11 0.69 -8.36
N SER A 17 -3.24 1.72 -7.52
CA SER A 17 -2.29 1.96 -6.42
C SER A 17 -2.32 0.85 -5.38
N VAL A 18 -3.51 0.32 -5.06
CA VAL A 18 -3.68 -0.78 -4.10
C VAL A 18 -3.10 -2.09 -4.65
N VAL A 19 -3.33 -2.39 -5.93
CA VAL A 19 -2.75 -3.58 -6.59
C VAL A 19 -1.24 -3.46 -6.67
N SER A 20 -0.71 -2.30 -7.08
CA SER A 20 0.73 -2.02 -7.09
C SER A 20 1.33 -2.14 -5.70
N PHE A 21 0.67 -1.62 -4.65
CA PHE A 21 1.10 -1.80 -3.27
C PHE A 21 1.21 -3.28 -2.89
N GLY A 22 0.17 -4.07 -3.17
CA GLY A 22 0.19 -5.51 -2.89
C GLY A 22 1.36 -6.21 -3.56
N ALA A 23 1.56 -5.96 -4.85
CA ALA A 23 2.66 -6.53 -5.63
C ALA A 23 4.05 -6.10 -5.11
N LEU A 24 4.24 -4.79 -4.87
CA LEU A 24 5.48 -4.23 -4.35
C LEU A 24 5.80 -4.76 -2.96
N ALA A 25 4.81 -4.84 -2.08
CA ALA A 25 5.01 -5.32 -0.71
C ALA A 25 5.33 -6.82 -0.70
N ILE A 26 4.59 -7.66 -1.45
CA ILE A 26 4.89 -9.10 -1.53
C ILE A 26 6.29 -9.33 -2.10
N CYS A 27 6.64 -8.65 -3.19
CA CYS A 27 7.96 -8.76 -3.81
C CYS A 27 9.07 -8.25 -2.87
N GLY A 28 8.92 -7.04 -2.31
CA GLY A 28 9.91 -6.41 -1.45
C GLY A 28 10.15 -7.18 -0.14
N LEU A 29 9.06 -7.62 0.52
CA LEU A 29 9.15 -8.45 1.72
C LEU A 29 9.78 -9.82 1.39
N GLY A 30 9.41 -10.42 0.25
CA GLY A 30 9.99 -11.69 -0.21
C GLY A 30 11.48 -11.59 -0.53
N VAL A 31 11.90 -10.58 -1.29
CA VAL A 31 13.33 -10.34 -1.59
C VAL A 31 14.11 -10.08 -0.30
N LEU A 32 13.59 -9.24 0.59
CA LEU A 32 14.24 -8.98 1.87
C LEU A 32 14.37 -10.25 2.72
N SER A 33 13.33 -11.09 2.72
CA SER A 33 13.35 -12.38 3.42
C SER A 33 14.43 -13.32 2.84
N LEU A 34 14.54 -13.42 1.50
CA LEU A 34 15.58 -14.21 0.85
C LEU A 34 17.00 -13.70 1.16
N VAL A 35 17.18 -12.38 1.19
CA VAL A 35 18.48 -11.75 1.45
C VAL A 35 18.90 -11.90 2.91
N THR A 36 17.96 -11.76 3.85
CA THR A 36 18.25 -11.80 5.29
C THR A 36 18.19 -13.21 5.88
N GLY A 37 17.59 -14.17 5.16
CA GLY A 37 17.28 -15.50 5.68
C GLY A 37 16.28 -15.47 6.84
N ALA A 38 15.61 -14.32 7.06
CA ALA A 38 14.65 -14.12 8.12
C ALA A 38 13.22 -14.24 7.59
N ASP A 39 12.35 -14.87 8.37
CA ASP A 39 10.92 -14.91 8.07
C ASP A 39 10.30 -13.51 8.26
N VAL A 40 9.45 -13.10 7.31
CA VAL A 40 8.70 -11.83 7.37
C VAL A 40 7.83 -11.75 8.63
N VAL A 41 7.39 -12.90 9.13
CA VAL A 41 6.67 -13.06 10.40
C VAL A 41 7.50 -13.95 11.30
N ALA A 42 8.66 -13.44 11.74
CA ALA A 42 9.58 -14.16 12.62
C ALA A 42 9.07 -14.20 14.08
N VAL A 43 7.89 -14.78 14.31
CA VAL A 43 7.54 -15.26 15.66
C VAL A 43 7.32 -16.75 15.60
N ARG A 44 8.30 -17.50 16.13
CA ARG A 44 8.19 -18.95 16.36
C ARG A 44 6.90 -19.24 17.14
N GLY A 45 5.89 -19.79 16.46
CA GLY A 45 4.63 -20.26 17.05
C GLY A 45 3.37 -19.48 16.67
N LEU A 46 3.47 -18.33 15.99
CA LEU A 46 2.32 -17.67 15.36
C LEU A 46 2.28 -18.15 13.90
N GLY A 47 1.28 -18.98 13.55
CA GLY A 47 1.15 -19.54 12.20
C GLY A 47 0.97 -18.48 11.10
N ALA A 48 0.66 -18.89 9.88
CA ALA A 48 0.50 -17.96 8.74
C ALA A 48 -0.68 -16.96 8.88
N LEU A 49 -1.64 -17.23 9.78
CA LEU A 49 -2.90 -16.48 9.91
C LEU A 49 -2.71 -15.02 10.37
N PRO A 50 -1.99 -14.73 11.48
CA PRO A 50 -1.73 -13.34 11.92
C PRO A 50 -1.07 -12.46 10.86
N GLY A 51 -0.11 -13.00 10.10
CA GLY A 51 0.55 -12.26 9.03
C GLY A 51 -0.40 -11.89 7.89
N ALA A 52 -1.26 -12.82 7.49
CA ALA A 52 -2.28 -12.58 6.47
C ALA A 52 -3.30 -11.54 6.94
N THR A 53 -3.74 -11.58 8.20
CA THR A 53 -4.66 -10.58 8.76
C THR A 53 -4.03 -9.19 8.86
N ALA A 54 -2.75 -9.11 9.23
CA ALA A 54 -1.99 -7.86 9.28
C ALA A 54 -1.85 -7.24 7.89
N PHE A 55 -1.49 -8.07 6.89
CA PHE A 55 -1.36 -7.61 5.52
C PHE A 55 -2.71 -7.18 4.93
N ALA A 56 -3.79 -7.93 5.17
CA ALA A 56 -5.13 -7.56 4.75
C ALA A 56 -5.59 -6.23 5.37
N ALA A 57 -5.30 -6.02 6.66
CA ALA A 57 -5.58 -4.76 7.34
C ALA A 57 -4.81 -3.59 6.73
N ALA A 58 -3.53 -3.79 6.38
CA ALA A 58 -2.70 -2.79 5.71
C ALA A 58 -3.25 -2.41 4.32
N VAL A 59 -3.65 -3.40 3.51
CA VAL A 59 -4.28 -3.18 2.20
C VAL A 59 -5.60 -2.40 2.35
N ALA A 60 -6.44 -2.78 3.30
CA ALA A 60 -7.71 -2.11 3.57
C ALA A 60 -7.50 -0.66 4.01
N ALA A 61 -6.55 -0.41 4.91
CA ALA A 61 -6.23 0.93 5.37
C ALA A 61 -5.72 1.83 4.23
N LEU A 62 -4.83 1.31 3.37
CA LEU A 62 -4.37 2.04 2.20
C LEU A 62 -5.54 2.37 1.25
N ALA A 63 -6.40 1.38 0.98
CA ALA A 63 -7.56 1.58 0.13
C ALA A 63 -8.49 2.67 0.67
N LEU A 64 -8.75 2.69 1.99
CA LEU A 64 -9.57 3.71 2.65
C LEU A 64 -8.91 5.10 2.58
N VAL A 65 -7.62 5.21 2.86
CA VAL A 65 -6.86 6.47 2.78
C VAL A 65 -6.92 7.04 1.36
N LEU A 66 -6.67 6.21 0.34
CA LEU A 66 -6.71 6.64 -1.06
C LEU A 66 -8.12 6.96 -1.53
N ALA A 67 -9.10 6.10 -1.22
CA ALA A 67 -10.49 6.31 -1.61
C ALA A 67 -11.08 7.60 -1.02
N THR A 68 -10.62 8.03 0.15
CA THR A 68 -11.07 9.27 0.80
C THR A 68 -10.27 10.49 0.33
N ALA A 69 -8.95 10.39 0.27
CA ALA A 69 -8.10 11.53 -0.02
C ALA A 69 -8.05 11.89 -1.52
N LEU A 70 -8.14 10.92 -2.43
CA LEU A 70 -8.15 11.19 -3.87
C LEU A 70 -9.47 11.78 -4.37
N ARG A 71 -10.54 11.74 -3.56
CA ARG A 71 -11.81 12.43 -3.86
C ARG A 71 -11.73 13.94 -3.61
N ARG A 72 -10.67 14.45 -2.96
CA ARG A 72 -10.51 15.88 -2.71
C ARG A 72 -10.12 16.62 -4.01
N PRO A 73 -10.51 17.91 -4.19
CA PRO A 73 -10.25 18.66 -5.42
C PRO A 73 -8.76 18.79 -5.76
N HIS A 74 -7.89 18.87 -4.75
CA HIS A 74 -6.44 18.96 -4.91
C HIS A 74 -5.73 18.00 -3.94
N PRO A 75 -5.57 16.71 -4.30
CA PRO A 75 -4.82 15.78 -3.48
C PRO A 75 -3.36 16.25 -3.39
N SER A 76 -2.80 16.25 -2.19
CA SER A 76 -1.42 16.67 -1.91
C SER A 76 -0.48 15.46 -1.89
N TYR A 77 0.79 15.65 -2.27
CA TYR A 77 1.82 14.61 -2.14
C TYR A 77 2.14 14.26 -0.69
N THR A 78 1.74 15.11 0.28
CA THR A 78 1.79 14.75 1.70
C THR A 78 0.95 13.51 2.03
N LEU A 79 -0.02 13.17 1.17
CA LEU A 79 -0.79 11.92 1.27
C LEU A 79 0.09 10.67 1.23
N ALA A 80 1.22 10.70 0.50
CA ALA A 80 2.13 9.56 0.44
C ALA A 80 2.73 9.23 1.83
N ALA A 81 3.10 10.26 2.59
CA ALA A 81 3.60 10.08 3.95
C ALA A 81 2.49 9.56 4.89
N PHE A 82 1.27 10.10 4.79
CA PHE A 82 0.13 9.60 5.55
C PHE A 82 -0.23 8.16 5.19
N ALA A 83 -0.17 7.79 3.91
CA ALA A 83 -0.41 6.43 3.44
C ALA A 83 0.62 5.45 4.00
N ALA A 84 1.91 5.81 4.00
CA ALA A 84 2.97 5.00 4.60
C ALA A 84 2.73 4.75 6.09
N VAL A 85 2.43 5.81 6.86
CA VAL A 85 2.15 5.71 8.30
C VAL A 85 0.89 4.87 8.54
N ALA A 86 -0.18 5.11 7.79
CA ALA A 86 -1.44 4.37 7.93
C ALA A 86 -1.26 2.87 7.66
N VAL A 87 -0.50 2.52 6.62
CA VAL A 87 -0.18 1.13 6.28
C VAL A 87 0.57 0.43 7.41
N VAL A 88 1.61 1.06 7.96
CA VAL A 88 2.40 0.48 9.06
C VAL A 88 1.53 0.32 10.30
N LEU A 89 0.79 1.35 10.70
CA LEU A 89 -0.09 1.29 11.87
C LEU A 89 -1.18 0.22 11.71
N ALA A 90 -1.78 0.11 10.52
CA ALA A 90 -2.79 -0.91 10.24
C ALA A 90 -2.20 -2.33 10.25
N TYR A 91 -0.96 -2.49 9.77
CA TYR A 91 -0.25 -3.77 9.86
C TYR A 91 0.01 -4.17 11.32
N LEU A 92 0.54 -3.26 12.13
CA LEU A 92 0.81 -3.51 13.55
C LEU A 92 -0.48 -3.82 14.32
N LEU A 93 -1.55 -3.05 14.07
CA LEU A 93 -2.86 -3.30 14.66
C LEU A 93 -3.43 -4.65 14.21
N GLY A 94 -3.33 -4.97 12.92
CA GLY A 94 -3.79 -6.24 12.38
C GLY A 94 -3.00 -7.43 12.91
N LEU A 95 -1.72 -7.25 13.23
CA LEU A 95 -0.89 -8.26 13.87
C LEU A 95 -1.29 -8.49 15.33
N ALA A 96 -1.52 -7.42 16.08
CA ALA A 96 -2.02 -7.49 17.46
C ALA A 96 -3.42 -8.14 17.52
N LEU A 97 -4.35 -7.72 16.65
CA LEU A 97 -5.69 -8.29 16.56
C LEU A 97 -5.65 -9.76 16.08
N GLY A 98 -4.83 -10.07 15.08
CA GLY A 98 -4.62 -11.44 14.60
C GLY A 98 -4.11 -12.37 15.68
N ALA A 99 -3.18 -11.90 16.52
CA ALA A 99 -2.69 -12.66 17.68
C ALA A 99 -3.80 -12.95 18.69
N VAL A 100 -4.66 -11.97 18.99
CA VAL A 100 -5.82 -12.13 19.88
C VAL A 100 -6.82 -13.14 19.31
N ILE A 101 -7.13 -13.06 18.01
CA ILE A 101 -8.08 -13.97 17.34
C ILE A 101 -7.59 -15.43 17.41
N VAL A 102 -6.28 -15.65 17.30
CA VAL A 102 -5.66 -16.98 17.38
C VAL A 102 -5.52 -17.47 18.83
N GLY A 103 -5.85 -16.64 19.82
CA GLY A 103 -5.75 -16.99 21.24
C GLY A 103 -4.31 -16.95 21.78
N VAL A 104 -3.42 -16.23 21.11
CA VAL A 104 -2.05 -16.01 21.58
C VAL A 104 -2.05 -14.95 22.69
N ASP A 105 -1.18 -15.12 23.68
CA ASP A 105 -0.98 -14.15 24.76
C ASP A 105 -0.74 -12.75 24.18
N VAL A 106 -1.52 -11.77 24.65
CA VAL A 106 -1.46 -10.37 24.21
C VAL A 106 -0.05 -9.81 24.33
N ALA A 107 0.70 -10.20 25.37
CA ALA A 107 2.07 -9.77 25.55
C ALA A 107 2.99 -10.23 24.40
N ARG A 108 2.77 -11.45 23.88
CA ARG A 108 3.51 -11.96 22.71
C ARG A 108 3.09 -11.26 21.42
N GLY A 109 1.80 -10.96 21.27
CA GLY A 109 1.30 -10.18 20.12
C GLY A 109 1.91 -8.77 20.07
N VAL A 110 2.02 -8.11 21.22
CA VAL A 110 2.62 -6.77 21.32
C VAL A 110 4.15 -6.83 21.10
N ALA A 111 4.83 -7.82 21.66
CA ALA A 111 6.27 -8.01 21.43
C ALA A 111 6.57 -8.23 19.94
N ALA A 112 5.79 -9.07 19.27
CA ALA A 112 5.89 -9.31 17.84
C ALA A 112 5.68 -8.05 16.99
N ALA A 113 4.69 -7.22 17.36
CA ALA A 113 4.47 -5.94 16.71
C ALA A 113 5.66 -4.98 16.91
N GLY A 114 6.25 -4.97 18.11
CA GLY A 114 7.44 -4.19 18.43
C GLY A 114 8.67 -4.63 17.60
N ASP A 115 8.93 -5.93 17.54
CA ASP A 115 10.03 -6.50 16.75
C ASP A 115 9.86 -6.17 15.26
N PHE A 116 8.64 -6.30 14.73
CA PHE A 116 8.36 -5.91 13.35
C PHE A 116 8.58 -4.42 13.13
N ALA A 117 8.09 -3.56 14.03
CA ALA A 117 8.20 -2.11 13.91
C ALA A 117 9.66 -1.62 13.85
N LEU A 118 10.57 -2.31 14.53
CA LEU A 118 12.01 -2.00 14.53
C LEU A 118 12.78 -2.69 13.39
N SER A 119 12.12 -3.53 12.60
CA SER A 119 12.74 -4.30 11.54
C SER A 119 12.84 -3.55 10.21
N TRP A 120 13.71 -4.04 9.33
CA TRP A 120 13.80 -3.57 7.96
C TRP A 120 12.54 -3.88 7.14
N PHE A 121 11.73 -4.87 7.55
CA PHE A 121 10.45 -5.19 6.92
C PHE A 121 9.44 -4.05 7.08
N ALA A 122 9.41 -3.38 8.23
CA ALA A 122 8.56 -2.19 8.42
C ALA A 122 8.99 -1.03 7.50
N VAL A 123 10.31 -0.86 7.30
CA VAL A 123 10.84 0.16 6.38
C VAL A 123 10.41 -0.13 4.94
N VAL A 124 10.53 -1.38 4.48
CA VAL A 124 10.08 -1.78 3.15
C VAL A 124 8.57 -1.59 2.98
N LEU A 125 7.78 -2.01 3.97
CA LEU A 125 6.32 -1.85 3.93
C LEU A 125 5.91 -0.36 3.87
N ALA A 126 6.56 0.49 4.67
CA ALA A 126 6.36 1.94 4.64
C ALA A 126 6.72 2.54 3.28
N ALA A 127 7.85 2.12 2.70
CA ALA A 127 8.27 2.56 1.37
C ALA A 127 7.27 2.15 0.28
N CYS A 128 6.76 0.91 0.32
CA CYS A 128 5.71 0.47 -0.60
C CYS A 128 4.43 1.31 -0.45
N GLY A 129 4.00 1.60 0.79
CA GLY A 129 2.84 2.46 1.06
C GLY A 129 3.04 3.89 0.55
N ALA A 130 4.24 4.46 0.73
CA ALA A 130 4.60 5.77 0.22
C ALA A 130 4.57 5.82 -1.32
N ILE A 131 5.19 4.83 -1.97
CA ILE A 131 5.23 4.73 -3.45
C ILE A 131 3.81 4.60 -3.99
N ALA A 132 2.99 3.72 -3.41
CA ALA A 132 1.60 3.54 -3.85
C ALA A 132 0.77 4.82 -3.64
N GLY A 133 0.93 5.49 -2.50
CA GLY A 133 0.25 6.75 -2.23
C GLY A 133 0.67 7.87 -3.18
N TRP A 134 1.97 7.99 -3.44
CA TRP A 134 2.51 8.94 -4.42
C TRP A 134 1.99 8.65 -5.83
N THR A 135 1.99 7.39 -6.25
CA THR A 135 1.53 6.95 -7.57
C THR A 135 0.04 7.25 -7.74
N GLY A 136 -0.79 7.01 -6.71
CA GLY A 136 -2.20 7.34 -6.75
C GLY A 136 -2.47 8.85 -6.93
N VAL A 137 -1.71 9.70 -6.23
CA VAL A 137 -1.77 11.16 -6.42
C VAL A 137 -1.30 11.55 -7.82
N ALA A 138 -0.21 10.96 -8.30
CA ALA A 138 0.34 11.21 -9.63
C ALA A 138 -0.67 10.83 -10.72
N LEU A 139 -1.36 9.68 -10.63
CA LEU A 139 -2.35 9.23 -11.61
C LEU A 139 -3.56 10.18 -11.71
N VAL A 140 -3.99 10.77 -10.60
CA VAL A 140 -5.10 11.73 -10.58
C VAL A 140 -4.65 13.12 -11.05
N ARG A 141 -3.42 13.53 -10.73
CA ARG A 141 -2.90 14.86 -11.08
C ARG A 141 -2.33 14.96 -12.50
N THR A 142 -1.74 13.88 -13.01
CA THR A 142 -0.97 13.93 -14.25
C THR A 142 -1.93 13.90 -15.42
N ARG A 143 -1.97 15.01 -16.16
CA ARG A 143 -2.69 15.17 -17.41
C ARG A 143 -1.92 14.54 -18.57
N ALA A 144 -1.62 13.25 -18.44
CA ALA A 144 -1.04 12.49 -19.54
C ALA A 144 -2.09 12.42 -20.64
N GLN A 145 -1.80 13.04 -21.79
CA GLN A 145 -2.63 12.83 -22.96
C GLN A 145 -2.58 11.35 -23.34
N PRO A 146 -3.70 10.79 -23.84
CA PRO A 146 -3.69 9.44 -24.40
C PRO A 146 -2.52 9.33 -25.39
N PRO A 147 -1.71 8.26 -25.32
CA PRO A 147 -0.63 8.07 -26.28
C PRO A 147 -1.24 7.98 -27.68
N GLN A 148 -1.03 9.02 -28.47
CA GLN A 148 -1.50 9.08 -29.86
C GLN A 148 -0.48 8.39 -30.73
N TRP A 149 -0.90 7.36 -31.43
CA TRP A 149 -0.03 6.69 -32.37
C TRP A 149 0.13 7.51 -33.65
N ARG A 150 1.24 7.31 -34.37
CA ARG A 150 1.52 8.11 -35.57
C ARG A 150 0.39 8.02 -36.60
N TRP A 151 -0.22 6.84 -36.76
CA TRP A 151 -1.30 6.60 -37.72
C TRP A 151 -2.64 7.24 -37.32
N GLU A 152 -2.88 7.53 -36.03
CA GLU A 152 -4.10 8.22 -35.55
C GLU A 152 -4.09 9.72 -35.88
N ARG A 153 -2.94 10.27 -36.28
CA ARG A 153 -2.79 11.68 -36.66
C ARG A 153 -2.99 11.94 -38.15
N ASP A 154 -3.12 10.89 -38.94
CA ASP A 154 -3.21 10.99 -40.40
C ASP A 154 -4.67 11.04 -40.90
N GLU A 155 -5.67 10.80 -40.04
CA GLU A 155 -7.11 10.83 -40.38
C GLU A 155 -7.72 12.24 -40.38
N ASP A 156 -7.04 13.23 -39.80
CA ASP A 156 -7.51 14.63 -39.66
C ASP A 156 -6.98 15.57 -40.78
N ARG A 157 -6.47 15.02 -41.89
CA ARG A 157 -5.86 15.81 -42.99
C ARG A 157 -6.68 15.85 -44.27
#